data_AF-A0A2A2QI45-F1
#
_entry.id   AF-A0A2A2QI45-F1
#
_cell.length_a   1.000
_cell.length_b   1.000
_cell.length_c   1.000
_cell.angle_alpha   90.00
_cell.angle_beta   90.00
_cell.angle_gamma   90.00
#
_symmetry.space_group_name_H-M   'P 1'
#
loop_
_entity.id
_entity.type
_entity.pdbx_description
1 polymer ?
#
loop_
_entity_poly.entity_id
_entity_poly.type
_entity_poly.pdbx_seq_one_letter_code
_entity_poly.pdbx_strand_id
1 'polypeptide(L)'
;MKLFKIIASQGGRVLFDDRLEAPTPREARNQMRALLGLRSLTGVVYSITELPVELIGEIAETKLGEALRRFEEGATPPSLSEAIRVAAAEEVRRQLAELRAESLVSTTAAPEPSGSNGSNGHAPRFDPFSDGADTTLDPGELERVRRHARTRLVAIRGRLEDNGGVVERVRAGAEERRRHQSRGRPAVTTDGRTIDWKAVKKLYRRNRSLKQTAAAFDLSVNTVKARARKEGWAQ
;
A
#
# COMPACT_ATOMS: atom_id res chain seq x y z
N MET A 1 23.27 -7.01 -5.00
CA MET A 1 21.85 -7.23 -5.37
C MET A 1 21.00 -6.85 -4.17
N LYS A 2 19.80 -6.28 -4.36
CA LYS A 2 18.92 -5.87 -3.26
C LYS A 2 17.67 -6.75 -3.24
N LEU A 3 17.11 -6.94 -2.06
CA LEU A 3 15.87 -7.70 -1.87
C LEU A 3 14.71 -6.73 -1.68
N PHE A 4 13.60 -6.93 -2.40
CA PHE A 4 12.41 -6.09 -2.27
C PHE A 4 11.21 -6.95 -1.87
N LYS A 5 10.44 -6.51 -0.88
CA LYS A 5 9.09 -7.02 -0.62
C LYS A 5 8.12 -6.29 -1.54
N ILE A 6 7.28 -7.05 -2.24
CA ILE A 6 6.29 -6.49 -3.16
C ILE A 6 4.92 -7.08 -2.85
N ILE A 7 3.94 -6.20 -2.72
CA ILE A 7 2.54 -6.56 -2.57
C ILE A 7 1.78 -5.85 -3.68
N ALA A 8 0.97 -6.58 -4.45
CA ALA A 8 0.16 -6.05 -5.53
C ALA A 8 -1.26 -6.59 -5.46
N SER A 9 -2.24 -5.72 -5.69
CA SER A 9 -3.66 -6.04 -5.65
C SER A 9 -4.42 -5.41 -6.83
N GLN A 10 -5.50 -6.05 -7.23
CA GLN A 10 -6.42 -5.55 -8.26
C GLN A 10 -7.84 -5.88 -7.84
N GLY A 11 -8.73 -4.87 -7.83
CA GLY A 11 -10.13 -5.06 -7.46
C GLY A 11 -10.34 -5.68 -6.07
N GLY A 12 -9.48 -5.34 -5.10
CA GLY A 12 -9.53 -5.88 -3.73
C GLY A 12 -8.95 -7.29 -3.55
N ARG A 13 -8.41 -7.91 -4.61
CA ARG A 13 -7.75 -9.21 -4.54
C ARG A 13 -6.24 -9.05 -4.64
N VAL A 14 -5.49 -9.73 -3.76
CA VAL A 14 -4.03 -9.81 -3.85
C VAL A 14 -3.66 -10.68 -5.05
N LEU A 15 -2.88 -10.10 -5.96
CA LEU A 15 -2.36 -10.75 -7.16
C LEU A 15 -0.92 -11.22 -6.97
N PHE A 16 -0.15 -10.48 -6.18
CA PHE A 16 1.25 -10.73 -5.93
C PHE A 16 1.57 -10.40 -4.49
N ASP A 17 2.21 -11.31 -3.78
CA ASP A 17 2.75 -11.08 -2.45
C ASP A 17 4.02 -11.91 -2.28
N ASP A 18 5.15 -11.35 -2.70
CA ASP A 18 6.41 -12.08 -2.70
C ASP A 18 7.62 -11.14 -2.57
N ARG A 19 8.81 -11.73 -2.43
CA ARG A 19 10.08 -11.02 -2.41
C ARG A 19 10.81 -11.23 -3.74
N LEU A 20 11.34 -10.16 -4.31
CA LEU A 20 12.11 -10.19 -5.56
C LEU A 20 13.50 -9.61 -5.36
N GLU A 21 14.48 -10.27 -5.95
CA GLU A 21 15.85 -9.76 -6.04
C GLU A 21 16.03 -8.91 -7.30
N ALA A 22 16.48 -7.68 -7.10
CA ALA A 22 16.77 -6.77 -8.19
C ALA A 22 17.83 -5.75 -7.76
N PRO A 23 18.54 -5.11 -8.70
CA PRO A 23 19.43 -4.00 -8.39
C PRO A 23 18.66 -2.71 -8.09
N THR A 24 17.45 -2.55 -8.65
CA THR A 24 16.63 -1.34 -8.46
C THR A 24 15.14 -1.65 -8.28
N PRO A 25 14.37 -0.77 -7.61
CA PRO A 25 12.92 -0.93 -7.47
C PRO A 25 12.19 -1.00 -8.83
N ARG A 26 12.71 -0.29 -9.84
CA ARG A 26 12.15 -0.28 -11.19
C ARG A 26 12.27 -1.65 -11.86
N GLU A 27 13.39 -2.33 -11.65
CA GLU A 27 13.59 -3.68 -12.16
C GLU A 27 12.73 -4.69 -11.42
N ALA A 28 12.64 -4.60 -10.09
CA ALA A 28 11.75 -5.42 -9.28
C ALA A 28 10.29 -5.30 -9.77
N ARG A 29 9.84 -4.08 -10.08
CA ARG A 29 8.53 -3.82 -10.69
C ARG A 29 8.37 -4.48 -12.06
N ASN A 30 9.39 -4.42 -12.91
CA ASN A 30 9.34 -5.01 -14.25
C ASN A 30 9.29 -6.54 -14.18
N GLN A 31 10.04 -7.14 -13.25
CA GLN A 31 9.99 -8.57 -12.96
C GLN A 31 8.61 -8.98 -12.45
N MET A 32 8.05 -8.29 -11.45
CA MET A 32 6.68 -8.53 -10.97
C MET A 32 5.67 -8.49 -12.11
N ARG A 33 5.74 -7.47 -12.98
CA ARG A 33 4.87 -7.36 -14.16
C ARG A 33 5.00 -8.57 -15.09
N ALA A 34 6.22 -9.05 -15.32
CA ALA A 34 6.48 -10.22 -16.15
C ALA A 34 5.91 -11.49 -15.52
N LEU A 35 6.09 -11.69 -14.21
CA LEU A 35 5.54 -12.82 -13.44
C LEU A 35 4.01 -12.85 -13.46
N LEU A 36 3.37 -11.68 -13.38
CA LEU A 36 1.91 -11.57 -13.51
C LEU A 36 1.41 -11.76 -14.94
N GLY A 37 2.29 -11.88 -15.94
CA GLY A 37 1.91 -11.98 -17.36
C GLY A 37 1.20 -10.74 -17.91
N LEU A 38 1.35 -9.60 -17.24
CA LEU A 38 0.64 -8.36 -17.58
C LEU A 38 1.46 -7.50 -18.53
N ARG A 39 0.80 -6.90 -19.54
CA ARG A 39 1.46 -5.91 -20.43
C ARG A 39 1.71 -4.59 -19.71
N SER A 40 0.84 -4.24 -18.77
CA SER A 40 0.89 -3.02 -17.96
C SER A 40 0.35 -3.29 -16.57
N LEU A 41 0.86 -2.57 -15.57
CA LEU A 41 0.34 -2.58 -14.20
C LEU A 41 -0.82 -1.59 -13.97
N THR A 42 -1.41 -1.06 -15.05
CA THR A 42 -2.57 -0.16 -14.95
C THR A 42 -3.73 -0.89 -14.26
N GLY A 43 -4.29 -0.26 -13.22
CA GLY A 43 -5.35 -0.86 -12.41
C GLY A 43 -4.85 -1.85 -11.35
N VAL A 44 -3.54 -2.05 -11.23
CA VAL A 44 -2.91 -2.80 -10.13
C VAL A 44 -2.34 -1.80 -9.14
N VAL A 45 -2.80 -1.87 -7.89
CA VAL A 45 -2.24 -1.11 -6.77
C VAL A 45 -1.12 -1.94 -6.16
N TYR A 46 0.09 -1.40 -6.07
CA TYR A 46 1.24 -2.13 -5.56
C TYR A 46 2.15 -1.27 -4.69
N SER A 47 2.83 -1.91 -3.75
CA SER A 47 3.90 -1.34 -2.93
C SER A 47 5.19 -2.12 -3.15
N ILE A 48 6.32 -1.42 -3.23
CA ILE A 48 7.65 -2.01 -3.35
C ILE A 48 8.50 -1.42 -2.24
N THR A 49 9.00 -2.27 -1.35
CA THR A 49 9.78 -1.86 -0.18
C THR A 49 11.12 -2.60 -0.21
N GLU A 50 12.22 -1.86 -0.11
CA GLU A 50 13.55 -2.45 0.04
C GLU A 50 13.68 -3.10 1.42
N LEU A 51 14.18 -4.34 1.45
CA LEU A 51 14.48 -5.06 2.68
C LEU A 51 15.97 -4.89 2.99
N PRO A 52 16.34 -4.26 4.13
CA PRO A 52 17.74 -4.08 4.52
C PRO A 52 18.29 -5.38 5.11
N VAL A 53 18.57 -6.36 4.25
CA VAL A 53 18.98 -7.72 4.66
C VAL A 53 20.28 -7.71 5.47
N GLU A 54 21.23 -6.85 5.11
CA GLU A 54 22.53 -6.72 5.81
C GLU A 54 22.32 -6.32 7.27
N LEU A 55 21.56 -5.26 7.52
CA LEU A 55 21.21 -4.81 8.88
C LEU A 55 20.46 -5.89 9.67
N ILE A 56 19.51 -6.59 9.02
CA ILE A 56 18.78 -7.68 9.67
C ILE A 56 19.74 -8.81 10.06
N GLY A 57 20.71 -9.12 9.22
CA GLY A 57 21.77 -10.10 9.48
C GLY A 57 22.60 -9.72 10.71
N GLU A 58 23.13 -8.49 10.75
CA GLU A 58 23.90 -7.99 11.89
C GLU A 58 23.13 -8.05 13.22
N ILE A 59 21.85 -7.67 13.19
CA ILE A 59 20.96 -7.74 14.37
C ILE A 59 20.76 -9.20 14.78
N ALA A 60 20.49 -10.09 13.83
CA ALA A 60 20.26 -11.50 14.10
C ALA A 60 21.50 -12.19 14.69
N GLU A 61 22.69 -11.92 14.13
CA GLU A 61 23.96 -12.43 14.65
C GLU A 61 24.23 -11.93 16.07
N THR A 62 24.05 -10.63 16.32
CA THR A 62 24.19 -10.05 17.66
C THR A 62 23.24 -10.71 18.65
N LYS A 63 21.97 -10.87 18.29
CA LYS A 63 20.96 -11.46 19.17
C LYS A 63 21.18 -12.95 19.40
N LEU A 64 21.65 -13.68 18.40
CA LEU A 64 22.01 -15.08 18.53
C LEU A 64 23.22 -15.24 19.46
N GLY A 65 24.25 -14.39 19.32
CA GLY A 65 25.41 -14.39 20.21
C GLY A 65 25.02 -14.10 21.67
N GLU A 66 24.19 -13.08 21.90
CA GLU A 66 23.65 -12.82 23.24
C GLU A 66 22.84 -14.00 23.80
N ALA A 67 22.02 -14.64 22.98
CA ALA A 67 21.20 -15.78 23.39
C ALA A 67 22.07 -17.00 23.74
N LEU A 68 23.09 -17.29 22.94
CA LEU A 68 24.06 -18.35 23.20
C LEU A 68 24.83 -18.10 24.50
N ARG A 69 25.32 -16.88 24.72
CA ARG A 69 26.02 -16.53 25.97
C ARG A 69 25.12 -16.72 27.19
N ARG A 70 23.87 -16.23 27.12
CA ARG A 70 22.89 -16.43 28.20
C ARG A 70 22.60 -17.91 28.46
N PHE A 71 22.51 -18.71 27.39
CA PHE A 71 22.32 -20.15 27.50
C PHE A 71 23.50 -20.83 28.19
N GLU A 72 24.74 -20.50 27.82
CA GLU A 72 25.96 -20.99 28.47
C GLU A 72 26.04 -20.57 29.95
N GLU A 73 25.58 -19.36 30.27
CA GLU A 73 25.50 -18.83 31.63
C GLU A 73 24.31 -19.41 32.43
N GLY A 74 23.48 -20.29 31.83
CA GLY A 74 22.30 -20.89 32.47
C GLY A 74 21.14 -19.92 32.68
N ALA A 75 21.20 -18.73 32.09
CA ALA A 75 20.15 -17.71 32.19
C ALA A 75 19.00 -18.01 31.22
N THR A 76 17.76 -18.02 31.73
CA THR A 76 16.56 -18.18 30.91
C THR A 76 16.30 -16.89 30.12
N PRO A 77 15.97 -16.96 28.81
CA PRO A 77 15.66 -15.76 28.07
C PRO A 77 14.41 -15.07 28.64
N PRO A 78 14.45 -13.74 28.86
CA PRO A 78 13.29 -13.01 29.35
C PRO A 78 12.15 -13.13 28.34
N SER A 79 10.92 -13.24 28.84
CA SER A 79 9.75 -13.23 27.97
C SER A 79 9.66 -11.90 27.20
N LEU A 80 9.06 -11.90 26.00
CA LEU A 80 8.88 -10.66 25.22
C LEU A 80 8.23 -9.54 26.04
N SER A 81 7.25 -9.89 26.88
CA SER A 81 6.57 -8.95 27.77
C SER A 81 7.47 -8.38 28.87
N GLU A 82 8.46 -9.14 29.33
CA GLU A 82 9.44 -8.69 30.31
C GLU A 82 10.51 -7.80 29.68
N ALA A 83 11.00 -8.16 28.49
CA ALA A 83 11.91 -7.32 27.72
C ALA A 83 11.30 -5.95 27.39
N ILE A 84 10.02 -5.92 26.97
CA ILE A 84 9.30 -4.67 26.70
C ILE A 84 9.16 -3.83 27.98
N ARG A 85 8.84 -4.44 29.12
CA ARG A 85 8.69 -3.73 30.40
C ARG A 85 10.01 -3.07 30.84
N VAL A 86 11.13 -3.77 30.72
CA VAL A 86 12.45 -3.22 31.06
C VAL A 86 12.81 -2.06 30.13
N ALA A 87 12.65 -2.22 28.81
CA ALA A 87 12.94 -1.17 27.84
C ALA A 87 12.06 0.08 28.05
N ALA A 88 10.75 -0.11 28.28
CA ALA A 88 9.83 0.98 28.56
C ALA A 88 10.20 1.72 29.87
N ALA A 89 10.60 0.99 30.92
CA ALA A 89 11.03 1.59 32.18
C ALA A 89 12.34 2.38 32.06
N GLU A 90 13.25 1.98 31.17
CA GLU A 90 14.46 2.76 30.85
C GLU A 90 14.13 4.05 30.11
N GLU A 91 13.24 3.98 29.12
CA GLU A 91 12.84 5.15 28.34
C GLU A 91 12.08 6.17 29.20
N VAL A 92 11.16 5.72 30.07
CA VAL A 92 10.46 6.60 31.01
C VAL A 92 11.44 7.30 31.94
N ARG A 93 12.48 6.59 32.42
CA ARG A 93 13.53 7.21 33.26
C ARG A 93 14.31 8.27 32.50
N ARG A 94 14.62 8.03 31.22
CA ARG A 94 15.31 9.00 30.35
C ARG A 94 14.47 10.26 30.16
N GLN A 95 13.20 10.11 29.80
CA GLN A 95 12.26 11.24 29.60
C GLN A 95 12.07 12.04 30.89
N LEU A 96 11.95 11.38 32.04
CA LEU A 96 11.86 12.08 33.33
C LEU A 96 13.13 12.85 33.68
N ALA A 97 14.31 12.36 33.29
CA ALA A 97 15.57 13.07 33.52
C ALA A 97 15.66 14.33 32.64
N GLU A 98 15.22 14.25 31.39
CA GLU A 98 15.16 15.37 30.45
C GLU A 98 14.18 16.45 30.92
N LEU A 99 12.95 16.08 31.29
CA LEU A 99 11.96 17.01 31.84
C LEU A 99 12.44 17.69 33.13
N ARG A 100 13.17 16.95 33.99
CA ARG A 100 13.77 17.55 35.19
C ARG A 100 14.85 18.57 34.83
N ALA A 101 15.70 18.27 33.85
CA ALA A 101 16.71 19.21 33.37
C ALA A 101 16.08 20.48 32.77
N GLU A 102 15.01 20.35 31.99
CA GLU A 102 14.24 21.46 31.43
C GLU A 102 13.55 22.31 32.51
N SER A 103 12.99 21.65 33.53
CA SER A 103 12.34 22.36 34.65
C SER A 103 13.34 23.18 35.47
N LEU A 104 14.55 22.67 35.69
CA LEU A 104 15.62 23.35 36.42
C LEU A 104 16.13 24.59 35.67
N VAL A 105 16.17 24.54 34.33
CA VAL A 105 16.51 25.67 33.46
C VAL A 105 15.40 26.74 33.46
N SER A 106 14.14 26.34 33.63
CA SER A 106 13.01 27.28 33.67
C SER A 106 12.79 27.96 35.03
N THR A 107 13.23 27.36 36.14
CA THR A 107 13.06 27.93 37.50
C THR A 107 13.99 29.08 37.88
N THR A 108 14.93 29.51 37.03
CA THR A 108 15.75 30.73 37.27
C THR A 108 15.06 32.03 36.88
N ALA A 109 13.80 31.99 36.41
CA ALA A 109 12.97 33.17 36.17
C ALA A 109 11.60 33.03 36.85
N ALA A 110 11.41 33.69 38.00
CA ALA A 110 10.11 34.00 38.60
C ALA A 110 10.07 35.51 38.87
N PRO A 111 8.91 36.20 38.76
CA PRO A 111 7.73 36.08 39.65
C PRO A 111 6.40 36.00 38.87
N GLU A 112 5.16 35.79 39.35
CA GLU A 112 4.43 35.61 40.63
C GLU A 112 3.02 35.05 40.28
N PRO A 113 2.23 34.50 41.22
CA PRO A 113 0.94 33.86 40.93
C PRO A 113 -0.23 34.85 40.97
N SER A 114 -0.98 34.94 39.87
CA SER A 114 -2.22 35.72 39.84
C SER A 114 -3.30 35.07 38.99
N GLY A 115 -4.52 35.04 39.52
CA GLY A 115 -5.72 35.09 38.71
C GLY A 115 -6.51 33.80 38.62
N SER A 116 -7.47 33.65 39.53
CA SER A 116 -8.72 32.92 39.32
C SER A 116 -9.41 33.37 38.02
N ASN A 117 -9.90 32.42 37.23
CA ASN A 117 -11.08 32.52 36.36
C ASN A 117 -11.25 31.14 35.71
N GLY A 118 -12.41 30.52 35.61
CA GLY A 118 -13.79 30.92 35.79
C GLY A 118 -14.57 29.78 35.14
N SER A 119 -15.53 29.22 35.86
CA SER A 119 -16.36 28.11 35.39
C SER A 119 -17.20 28.54 34.18
N ASN A 120 -16.75 28.21 32.97
CA ASN A 120 -17.59 28.26 31.77
C ASN A 120 -18.06 26.85 31.44
N GLY A 121 -19.36 26.63 31.59
CA GLY A 121 -20.07 25.37 31.38
C GLY A 121 -20.12 24.92 29.92
N HIS A 122 -18.97 24.56 29.36
CA HIS A 122 -18.91 23.71 28.18
C HIS A 122 -18.69 22.26 28.60
N ALA A 123 -19.43 21.34 27.97
CA ALA A 123 -19.20 19.91 28.12
C ALA A 123 -17.71 19.61 27.86
N PRO A 124 -17.08 18.78 28.70
CA PRO A 124 -15.65 18.52 28.61
C PRO A 124 -15.31 18.02 27.20
N ARG A 125 -14.35 18.71 26.57
CA ARG A 125 -13.79 18.30 25.29
C ARG A 125 -13.12 16.94 25.48
N PHE A 126 -13.45 15.98 24.61
CA PHE A 126 -12.89 14.63 24.66
C PHE A 126 -11.35 14.70 24.71
N ASP A 127 -10.79 14.25 25.83
CA ASP A 127 -9.36 14.15 26.07
C ASP A 127 -8.97 12.66 26.11
N PRO A 128 -8.21 12.17 25.13
CA PRO A 128 -7.82 10.76 25.04
C PRO A 128 -6.82 10.31 26.12
N PHE A 129 -6.32 11.22 26.97
CA PHE A 129 -5.35 10.93 28.03
C PHE A 129 -5.88 11.19 29.45
N SER A 130 -7.16 11.51 29.58
CA SER A 130 -7.82 11.58 30.89
C SER A 130 -8.02 10.16 31.44
N ASP A 131 -7.35 9.83 32.55
CA ASP A 131 -7.40 8.55 33.29
C ASP A 131 -8.80 8.19 33.88
N GLY A 132 -9.87 8.87 33.45
CA GLY A 132 -11.24 8.67 33.94
C GLY A 132 -12.12 7.77 33.08
N ALA A 133 -11.60 7.17 32.00
CA ALA A 133 -12.38 6.23 31.20
C ALA A 133 -12.45 4.88 31.92
N ASP A 134 -13.59 4.61 32.56
CA ASP A 134 -13.96 3.27 33.00
C ASP A 134 -13.93 2.33 31.77
N THR A 135 -12.84 1.57 31.64
CA THR A 135 -12.56 0.69 30.48
C THR A 135 -13.38 -0.61 30.54
N THR A 136 -14.29 -0.72 31.49
CA THR A 136 -15.23 -1.84 31.58
C THR A 136 -16.45 -1.53 30.73
N LEU A 137 -16.53 -2.16 29.55
CA LEU A 137 -17.78 -2.18 28.78
C LEU A 137 -18.88 -2.77 29.68
N ASP A 138 -19.99 -2.05 29.82
CA ASP A 138 -21.18 -2.55 30.51
C ASP A 138 -21.53 -3.95 29.96
N PRO A 139 -21.83 -4.95 30.81
CA PRO A 139 -22.12 -6.31 30.36
C PRO A 139 -23.19 -6.39 29.27
N GLY A 140 -24.15 -5.46 29.24
CA GLY A 140 -25.18 -5.36 28.21
C GLY A 140 -24.66 -4.87 26.85
N GLU A 141 -23.63 -4.02 26.82
CA GLU A 141 -22.97 -3.59 25.59
C GLU A 141 -22.06 -4.68 25.03
N LEU A 142 -21.32 -5.37 25.90
CA LEU A 142 -20.46 -6.49 25.49
C LEU A 142 -21.28 -7.61 24.81
N GLU A 143 -22.46 -7.91 25.33
CA GLU A 143 -23.33 -8.94 24.75
C GLU A 143 -23.94 -8.49 23.40
N ARG A 144 -24.22 -7.19 23.24
CA ARG A 144 -24.65 -6.61 21.95
C ARG A 144 -23.56 -6.74 20.88
N VAL A 145 -22.31 -6.42 21.24
CA VAL A 145 -21.16 -6.55 20.34
C VAL A 145 -20.93 -8.01 19.96
N ARG A 146 -21.01 -8.94 20.92
CA ARG A 146 -20.88 -10.39 20.67
C ARG A 146 -21.96 -10.91 19.74
N ARG A 147 -23.21 -10.49 19.91
CA ARG A 147 -24.33 -10.87 19.04
C ARG A 147 -24.10 -10.37 17.60
N HIS A 148 -23.70 -9.12 17.43
CA HIS A 148 -23.42 -8.54 16.12
C HIS A 148 -22.27 -9.27 15.40
N ALA A 149 -21.19 -9.58 16.13
CA ALA A 149 -20.05 -10.32 15.59
C ALA A 149 -20.46 -11.72 15.12
N ARG A 150 -21.27 -12.45 15.90
CA ARG A 150 -21.78 -13.78 15.53
C ARG A 150 -22.63 -13.73 14.26
N THR A 151 -23.55 -12.76 14.14
CA THR A 151 -24.39 -12.62 12.94
C THR A 151 -23.54 -12.35 11.69
N ARG A 152 -22.49 -11.52 11.80
CA ARG A 152 -21.58 -11.27 10.68
C ARG A 152 -20.79 -12.51 10.27
N LEU A 153 -20.32 -13.30 11.23
CA LEU A 153 -19.57 -14.53 10.93
C LEU A 153 -20.42 -15.59 10.23
N VAL A 154 -21.68 -15.76 10.64
CA VAL A 154 -22.62 -16.67 9.97
C VAL A 154 -22.91 -16.23 8.53
N ALA A 155 -23.10 -14.92 8.30
CA ALA A 155 -23.32 -14.38 6.96
C ALA A 155 -22.10 -14.55 6.04
N ILE A 156 -20.89 -14.47 6.58
CA ILE A 156 -19.65 -14.71 5.82
C ILE A 156 -19.52 -16.20 5.48
N ARG A 157 -19.83 -17.08 6.43
CA ARG A 157 -19.80 -18.53 6.22
C ARG A 157 -20.77 -18.98 5.13
N GLY A 158 -22.02 -18.51 5.14
CA GLY A 158 -22.99 -18.84 4.08
C GLY A 158 -22.53 -18.40 2.70
N ARG A 159 -21.91 -17.21 2.58
CA ARG A 159 -21.33 -16.75 1.30
C ARG A 159 -20.15 -17.60 0.84
N LEU A 160 -19.38 -18.17 1.76
CA LEU A 160 -18.24 -19.04 1.41
C LEU A 160 -18.72 -20.41 0.92
N GLU A 161 -19.79 -20.95 1.50
CA GLU A 161 -20.37 -22.23 1.10
C GLU A 161 -21.03 -22.16 -0.30
N ASP A 162 -21.56 -21.00 -0.72
CA ASP A 162 -22.15 -20.77 -2.06
C ASP A 162 -21.13 -20.56 -3.21
N ASN A 163 -19.82 -20.50 -2.93
CA ASN A 163 -18.80 -20.12 -3.94
C ASN A 163 -18.31 -21.26 -4.85
N GLY A 164 -18.88 -22.48 -4.74
CA GLY A 164 -18.41 -23.69 -5.44
C GLY A 164 -18.34 -23.61 -6.98
N GLY A 165 -19.08 -22.69 -7.63
CA GLY A 165 -19.14 -22.58 -9.10
C GLY A 165 -18.55 -21.28 -9.70
N VAL A 166 -17.94 -20.41 -8.91
CA VAL A 166 -17.47 -19.09 -9.39
C VAL A 166 -16.28 -19.21 -10.34
N VAL A 167 -15.37 -20.15 -10.07
CA VAL A 167 -14.16 -20.35 -10.87
C VAL A 167 -14.49 -20.83 -12.29
N GLU A 168 -15.47 -21.74 -12.44
CA GLU A 168 -15.89 -22.25 -13.75
C GLU A 168 -16.59 -21.18 -14.60
N ARG A 169 -17.46 -20.36 -14.01
CA ARG A 169 -18.12 -19.25 -14.73
C ARG A 169 -17.14 -18.20 -15.22
N VAL A 170 -16.11 -17.89 -14.42
CA VAL A 170 -15.05 -16.94 -14.83
C VAL A 170 -14.21 -17.52 -15.96
N ARG A 171 -13.91 -18.82 -15.90
CA ARG A 171 -13.15 -19.53 -16.94
C ARG A 171 -13.90 -19.58 -18.27
N ALA A 172 -15.19 -19.92 -18.24
CA ALA A 172 -16.06 -19.95 -19.42
C ALA A 172 -16.14 -18.58 -20.11
N GLY A 173 -16.37 -17.49 -19.34
CA GLY A 173 -16.43 -16.14 -19.89
C GLY A 173 -15.08 -15.63 -20.43
N ALA A 174 -13.96 -16.10 -19.89
CA ALA A 174 -12.64 -15.74 -20.41
C ALA A 174 -12.35 -16.39 -21.78
N GLU A 175 -12.85 -17.60 -21.99
CA GLU A 175 -12.67 -18.35 -23.23
C GLU A 175 -13.52 -17.78 -24.37
N GLU A 176 -14.76 -17.38 -24.08
CA GLU A 176 -15.65 -16.69 -25.01
C GLU A 176 -15.06 -15.35 -25.49
N ARG A 177 -14.45 -14.57 -24.59
CA ARG A 177 -13.78 -13.31 -24.93
C ARG A 177 -12.54 -13.51 -25.81
N ARG A 178 -11.81 -14.62 -25.67
CA ARG A 178 -10.67 -14.95 -26.57
C ARG A 178 -11.15 -15.22 -27.99
N ARG A 179 -12.29 -15.89 -28.17
CA ARG A 179 -12.84 -16.20 -29.50
C ARG A 179 -13.23 -14.94 -30.27
N HIS A 180 -13.70 -13.89 -29.59
CA HIS A 180 -14.11 -12.63 -30.21
C HIS A 180 -12.98 -11.62 -30.47
N GLN A 181 -11.77 -11.83 -29.94
CA GLN A 181 -10.68 -10.85 -30.01
C GLN A 181 -9.81 -10.94 -31.27
N SER A 182 -10.02 -11.96 -32.12
CA SER A 182 -9.19 -12.28 -33.29
C SER A 182 -9.49 -11.47 -34.55
N ARG A 183 -10.49 -10.58 -34.55
CA ARG A 183 -10.79 -9.72 -35.70
C ARG A 183 -10.48 -8.26 -35.36
N GLY A 184 -9.27 -7.82 -35.71
CA GLY A 184 -8.85 -6.42 -35.56
C GLY A 184 -9.84 -5.50 -36.28
N ARG A 185 -10.61 -4.71 -35.52
CA ARG A 185 -11.48 -3.70 -36.11
C ARG A 185 -10.63 -2.65 -36.85
N PRO A 186 -10.96 -2.31 -38.10
CA PRO A 186 -10.32 -1.18 -38.77
C PRO A 186 -10.55 0.09 -37.94
N ALA A 187 -9.55 0.95 -37.86
CA ALA A 187 -9.70 2.25 -37.20
C ALA A 187 -10.63 3.11 -38.07
N VAL A 188 -11.74 3.52 -37.48
CA VAL A 188 -12.78 4.34 -38.10
C VAL A 188 -12.65 5.75 -37.52
N THR A 189 -12.77 6.80 -38.35
CA THR A 189 -12.83 8.19 -37.84
C THR A 189 -14.08 8.41 -36.99
N THR A 190 -14.16 9.52 -36.26
CA THR A 190 -15.36 9.92 -35.52
C THR A 190 -16.62 9.93 -36.40
N ASP A 191 -16.45 10.22 -37.70
CA ASP A 191 -17.52 10.27 -38.70
C ASP A 191 -17.81 8.94 -39.42
N GLY A 192 -17.24 7.80 -38.98
CA GLY A 192 -17.54 6.52 -39.61
C GLY A 192 -16.73 6.21 -40.89
N ARG A 193 -15.80 7.08 -41.30
CA ARG A 193 -15.03 6.93 -42.54
C ARG A 193 -13.75 6.11 -42.33
N THR A 194 -13.36 5.36 -43.35
CA THR A 194 -12.09 4.63 -43.39
C THR A 194 -10.92 5.59 -43.50
N ILE A 195 -9.95 5.49 -42.58
CA ILE A 195 -8.79 6.39 -42.50
C ILE A 195 -7.76 6.01 -43.58
N ASP A 196 -7.42 6.96 -44.46
CA ASP A 196 -6.25 6.82 -45.34
C ASP A 196 -4.94 7.13 -44.58
N TRP A 197 -4.33 6.07 -44.06
CA TRP A 197 -3.08 6.15 -43.31
C TRP A 197 -1.88 6.66 -44.12
N LYS A 198 -1.92 6.57 -45.47
CA LYS A 198 -0.84 7.10 -46.31
C LYS A 198 -0.86 8.64 -46.30
N ALA A 199 -2.06 9.24 -46.35
CA ALA A 199 -2.24 10.68 -46.24
C ALA A 199 -1.82 11.20 -44.85
N VAL A 200 -2.20 10.49 -43.78
CA VAL A 200 -1.80 10.81 -42.39
C VAL A 200 -0.27 10.79 -42.25
N LYS A 201 0.39 9.75 -42.78
CA LYS A 201 1.86 9.63 -42.75
C LYS A 201 2.56 10.76 -43.51
N LYS A 202 2.03 11.13 -44.68
CA LYS A 202 2.56 12.22 -45.52
C LYS A 202 2.49 13.56 -44.78
N LEU A 203 1.36 13.87 -44.15
CA LEU A 203 1.20 15.11 -43.38
C LEU A 203 2.09 15.13 -42.13
N TYR A 204 2.20 14.00 -41.43
CA TYR A 204 3.10 13.88 -40.27
C TYR A 204 4.56 14.12 -40.66
N ARG A 205 5.03 13.57 -41.79
CA ARG A 205 6.40 13.81 -42.25
C ARG A 205 6.65 15.26 -42.66
N ARG A 206 5.64 15.94 -43.20
CA ARG A 206 5.73 17.35 -43.58
C ARG A 206 5.82 18.29 -42.38
N ASN A 207 4.98 18.08 -41.37
CA ASN A 207 4.84 19.01 -40.25
C ASN A 207 5.59 18.56 -38.98
N ARG A 208 6.01 17.29 -38.90
CA ARG A 208 6.61 16.61 -37.71
C ARG A 208 5.83 16.80 -36.40
N SER A 209 4.56 17.23 -36.47
CA SER A 209 3.71 17.53 -35.32
C SER A 209 2.54 16.55 -35.22
N LEU A 210 2.50 15.80 -34.11
CA LEU A 210 1.41 14.85 -33.83
C LEU A 210 0.08 15.55 -33.58
N LYS A 211 0.07 16.72 -32.94
CA LYS A 211 -1.15 17.47 -32.62
C LYS A 211 -1.82 18.01 -33.89
N GLN A 212 -1.04 18.59 -34.80
CA GLN A 212 -1.57 19.11 -36.07
C GLN A 212 -2.05 17.98 -37.00
N THR A 213 -1.31 16.86 -37.05
CA THR A 213 -1.73 15.69 -37.85
C THR A 213 -3.02 15.08 -37.30
N ALA A 214 -3.15 15.00 -35.99
CA ALA A 214 -4.36 14.53 -35.34
C ALA A 214 -5.58 15.42 -35.65
N ALA A 215 -5.42 16.74 -35.55
CA ALA A 215 -6.49 17.70 -35.85
C ALA A 215 -6.94 17.67 -37.33
N ALA A 216 -6.01 17.49 -38.27
CA ALA A 216 -6.33 17.49 -39.70
C ALA A 216 -7.14 16.26 -40.18
N PHE A 217 -7.10 15.15 -39.42
CA PHE A 217 -7.77 13.90 -39.76
C PHE A 217 -8.83 13.48 -38.73
N ASP A 218 -9.18 14.39 -37.81
CA ASP A 218 -10.07 14.15 -36.68
C ASP A 218 -9.74 12.85 -35.91
N LEU A 219 -8.46 12.69 -35.59
CA LEU A 219 -7.95 11.54 -34.84
C LEU A 219 -7.51 11.97 -33.45
N SER A 220 -7.57 11.05 -32.50
CA SER A 220 -6.88 11.28 -31.22
C SER A 220 -5.36 11.31 -31.43
N VAL A 221 -4.67 12.18 -30.68
CA VAL A 221 -3.20 12.26 -30.71
C VAL A 221 -2.55 10.91 -30.40
N ASN A 222 -3.17 10.13 -29.49
CA ASN A 222 -2.70 8.80 -29.13
C ASN A 222 -2.82 7.80 -30.28
N THR A 223 -3.87 7.91 -31.10
CA THR A 223 -4.09 7.08 -32.28
C THR A 223 -2.97 7.30 -33.30
N VAL A 224 -2.63 8.55 -33.60
CA VAL A 224 -1.52 8.89 -34.51
C VAL A 224 -0.18 8.45 -33.92
N LYS A 225 0.05 8.68 -32.61
CA LYS A 225 1.27 8.29 -31.90
C LYS A 225 1.48 6.76 -31.89
N ALA A 226 0.42 6.00 -31.64
CA ALA A 226 0.47 4.54 -31.64
C ALA A 226 0.81 4.01 -33.04
N ARG A 227 0.23 4.61 -34.09
CA ARG A 227 0.52 4.24 -35.48
C ARG A 227 1.94 4.60 -35.89
N ALA A 228 2.39 5.81 -35.59
CA ALA A 228 3.73 6.28 -35.90
C ALA A 228 4.82 5.41 -35.26
N ARG A 229 4.59 4.91 -34.03
CA ARG A 229 5.47 3.92 -33.37
C ARG A 229 5.45 2.56 -34.06
N LYS A 230 4.25 2.07 -34.40
CA LYS A 230 4.07 0.75 -35.03
C LYS A 230 4.72 0.68 -36.42
N GLU A 231 4.70 1.79 -37.16
CA GLU A 231 5.20 1.86 -38.53
C GLU A 231 6.52 2.64 -38.68
N GLY A 232 7.17 3.02 -37.56
CA GLY A 232 8.50 3.64 -37.58
C GLY A 232 8.59 4.98 -38.31
N TRP A 233 7.60 5.86 -38.19
CA TRP A 233 7.57 7.12 -38.96
C TRP A 233 8.62 8.16 -38.54
N ALA A 234 9.27 7.99 -37.39
CA ALA A 234 10.16 8.96 -36.76
C ALA A 234 11.66 8.79 -37.11
N GLN A 235 12.00 7.91 -38.06
CA GLN A 235 13.32 7.89 -38.69
C GLN A 235 13.52 9.08 -39.64
#